data_AF-A0A137PCT4-F1
#
_entry.id   AF-A0A137PCT4-F1
#
_cell.length_a   1.000
_cell.length_b   1.000
_cell.length_c   1.000
_cell.angle_alpha   90.00
_cell.angle_beta   90.00
_cell.angle_gamma   90.00
#
_symmetry.space_group_name_H-M   'P 1'
#
loop_
_entity.id
_entity.type
_entity.pdbx_description
1 polymer ?
#
loop_
_entity_poly.entity_id
_entity_poly.type
_entity_poly.pdbx_seq_one_letter_code
_entity_poly.pdbx_strand_id
1 'polypeptide(L)'
;MIIFYVLTLLIQLGAWTVDFQLTNERSQIGFQSNFKINTVSDMGGKAEMFCSTVDSVEQSCEKSTKDKSTQGGYHIENLKCVKTNCDFELVTEGQRFILEIGCDNPEELDFDTFYPWYSSLNQNCKKRRDFIVWLDRNVEYI
;
A
#
# COMPACT_ATOMS: atom_id res chain seq x y z
N MET A 1 13.84 -18.01 46.26
CA MET A 1 14.14 -16.79 45.47
C MET A 1 13.67 -17.08 44.05
N ILE A 2 12.42 -16.71 43.74
CA ILE A 2 11.78 -17.04 42.46
C ILE A 2 12.24 -15.98 41.47
N ILE A 3 13.10 -16.38 40.54
CA ILE A 3 13.47 -15.54 39.40
C ILE A 3 12.20 -15.49 38.53
N PHE A 4 11.47 -14.38 38.65
CA PHE A 4 10.45 -13.97 37.69
C PHE A 4 11.18 -13.73 36.36
N TYR A 5 11.35 -14.79 35.58
CA TYR A 5 11.61 -14.67 34.15
C TYR A 5 10.37 -14.00 33.58
N VAL A 6 10.45 -12.69 33.43
CA VAL A 6 9.56 -11.90 32.61
C VAL A 6 9.76 -12.42 31.19
N LEU A 7 9.03 -13.47 30.82
CA LEU A 7 8.63 -13.67 29.43
C LEU A 7 7.75 -12.47 29.10
N THR A 8 8.37 -11.37 28.66
CA THR A 8 7.71 -10.43 27.76
C THR A 8 7.40 -11.22 26.50
N LEU A 9 6.28 -11.92 26.51
CA LEU A 9 5.63 -12.40 25.30
C LEU A 9 5.32 -11.12 24.52
N LEU A 10 6.09 -10.84 23.47
CA LEU A 10 5.69 -9.83 22.50
C LEU A 10 4.39 -10.36 21.89
N ILE A 11 3.27 -9.75 22.27
CA ILE A 11 1.97 -10.15 21.76
C ILE A 11 1.85 -9.52 20.38
N GLN A 12 2.00 -10.37 19.37
CA GLN A 12 1.74 -10.05 17.97
C GLN A 12 0.24 -9.86 17.76
N LEU A 13 -0.15 -8.77 17.09
CA LEU A 13 -1.54 -8.53 16.66
C LEU A 13 -1.93 -9.38 15.45
N GLY A 14 -0.96 -9.66 14.57
CA GLY A 14 -1.14 -10.56 13.44
C GLY A 14 0.00 -10.44 12.43
N ALA A 15 0.09 -11.39 11.52
CA ALA A 15 0.88 -11.29 10.30
C ALA A 15 0.01 -10.74 9.17
N TRP A 16 0.59 -9.87 8.36
CA TRP A 16 -0.11 -9.09 7.36
C TRP A 16 0.64 -9.11 6.05
N THR A 17 -0.13 -9.01 4.97
CA THR A 17 0.38 -8.89 3.61
C THR A 17 -0.30 -7.70 2.96
N VAL A 18 0.49 -6.85 2.30
CA VAL A 18 -0.02 -5.80 1.41
C VAL A 18 0.47 -6.08 0.00
N ASP A 19 -0.50 -6.24 -0.92
CA ASP A 19 -0.27 -6.32 -2.34
C ASP A 19 -0.58 -4.95 -2.98
N PHE A 20 0.45 -4.30 -3.49
CA PHE A 20 0.38 -3.05 -4.23
C PHE A 20 0.46 -3.29 -5.73
N GLN A 21 -0.35 -2.57 -6.49
CA GLN A 21 -0.29 -2.51 -7.93
C GLN A 21 -0.38 -1.07 -8.40
N LEU A 22 0.56 -0.68 -9.25
CA LEU A 22 0.56 0.57 -10.01
C LEU A 22 0.47 0.23 -11.49
N THR A 23 -0.53 0.75 -12.17
CA THR A 23 -0.63 0.70 -13.63
C THR A 23 -0.60 2.12 -14.18
N ASN A 24 0.40 2.43 -15.00
CA ASN A 24 0.48 3.67 -15.75
C ASN A 24 0.14 3.41 -17.21
N GLU A 25 -0.79 4.17 -17.76
CA GLU A 25 -1.25 4.07 -19.14
C GLU A 25 -1.13 5.43 -19.81
N ARG A 26 -0.41 5.49 -20.94
CA ARG A 26 -0.41 6.64 -21.83
C ARG A 26 -0.93 6.19 -23.19
N SER A 27 -1.85 6.95 -23.74
CA SER A 27 -2.40 6.76 -25.08
C SER A 27 -2.50 8.10 -25.80
N GLN A 28 -2.97 8.10 -27.04
CA GLN A 28 -3.31 9.34 -27.77
C GLN A 28 -4.36 10.20 -27.04
N ILE A 29 -5.15 9.60 -26.15
CA ILE A 29 -6.29 10.23 -25.46
C ILE A 29 -5.85 10.86 -24.13
N GLY A 30 -4.67 10.51 -23.63
CA GLY A 30 -4.14 11.05 -22.38
C GLY A 30 -3.32 10.07 -21.58
N PHE A 31 -3.01 10.47 -20.35
CA PHE A 31 -2.28 9.70 -19.36
C PHE A 31 -3.21 9.34 -18.19
N GLN A 32 -3.00 8.17 -17.60
CA GLN A 32 -3.66 7.74 -16.39
C GLN A 32 -2.74 6.85 -15.54
N SER A 33 -2.66 7.15 -14.24
CA SER A 33 -2.08 6.27 -13.23
C SER A 33 -3.17 5.69 -12.36
N ASN A 34 -3.07 4.39 -12.09
CA ASN A 34 -4.01 3.62 -11.29
C ASN A 34 -3.26 2.93 -10.16
N PHE A 35 -3.61 3.26 -8.93
CA PHE A 35 -3.00 2.72 -7.72
C PHE A 35 -4.01 1.84 -7.01
N LYS A 36 -3.59 0.62 -6.66
CA LYS A 36 -4.42 -0.34 -5.95
C LYS A 36 -3.61 -0.97 -4.82
N ILE A 37 -4.15 -0.93 -3.61
CA ILE A 37 -3.63 -1.67 -2.46
C ILE A 37 -4.64 -2.70 -2.00
N ASN A 38 -4.14 -3.88 -1.64
CA ASN A 38 -4.91 -4.96 -1.04
C ASN A 38 -4.20 -5.37 0.24
N THR A 39 -4.84 -5.18 1.38
CA THR A 39 -4.30 -5.61 2.68
C THR A 39 -5.04 -6.86 3.13
N VAL A 40 -4.30 -7.87 3.57
CA VAL A 40 -4.80 -9.14 4.08
C VAL A 40 -4.13 -9.42 5.43
N SER A 41 -4.91 -9.90 6.40
CA SER A 41 -4.42 -10.38 7.69
C SER A 41 -4.49 -11.90 7.74
N ASP A 42 -3.58 -12.53 8.48
CA ASP A 42 -3.66 -13.93 8.89
C ASP A 42 -4.88 -14.25 9.77
N MET A 43 -5.45 -13.25 10.44
CA MET A 43 -6.75 -13.32 11.13
C MET A 43 -7.94 -13.45 10.16
N GLY A 44 -7.69 -13.31 8.85
CA GLY A 44 -8.69 -13.34 7.80
C GLY A 44 -9.17 -11.97 7.37
N GLY A 45 -10.01 -11.97 6.33
CA GLY A 45 -10.53 -10.75 5.71
C GLY A 45 -9.53 -10.05 4.78
N LYS A 46 -10.07 -9.31 3.81
CA LYS A 46 -9.32 -8.49 2.86
C LYS A 46 -9.90 -7.09 2.84
N ALA A 47 -9.06 -6.05 2.93
CA ALA A 47 -9.45 -4.68 2.64
C ALA A 47 -8.75 -4.20 1.36
N GLU A 48 -9.48 -3.48 0.51
CA GLU A 48 -8.99 -3.03 -0.81
C GLU A 48 -9.25 -1.54 -0.96
N MET A 49 -8.24 -0.79 -1.39
CA MET A 49 -8.36 0.64 -1.69
C MET A 49 -7.74 0.94 -3.05
N PHE A 50 -8.35 1.90 -3.74
CA PHE A 50 -7.98 2.31 -5.09
C PHE A 50 -8.02 3.83 -5.20
N CYS A 51 -7.02 4.41 -5.86
CA CYS A 51 -7.08 5.78 -6.36
C CYS A 51 -6.43 5.88 -7.74
N SER A 52 -6.80 6.91 -8.50
CA SER A 52 -6.25 7.16 -9.83
C SER A 52 -6.05 8.65 -10.06
N THR A 53 -5.17 8.98 -11.01
CA THR A 53 -4.91 10.35 -11.45
C THR A 53 -4.63 10.39 -12.94
N VAL A 54 -4.87 11.55 -13.55
CA VAL A 54 -4.53 11.85 -14.95
C VAL A 54 -3.38 12.86 -15.04
N ASP A 55 -2.85 13.29 -13.89
CA ASP A 55 -1.68 14.16 -13.82
C ASP A 55 -0.42 13.33 -14.12
N SER A 56 0.20 13.57 -15.27
CA SER A 56 1.41 12.86 -15.69
C SER A 56 2.68 13.35 -15.01
N VAL A 57 2.66 14.52 -14.38
CA VAL A 57 3.85 15.16 -13.79
C VAL A 57 4.01 14.69 -12.35
N GLU A 58 3.02 14.98 -11.49
CA GLU A 58 3.09 14.62 -10.07
C GLU A 58 2.68 13.16 -9.84
N GLN A 59 1.85 12.60 -10.72
CA GLN A 59 1.28 11.26 -10.59
C GLN A 59 0.73 11.01 -9.18
N SER A 60 0.05 12.02 -8.63
CA SER A 60 -0.47 11.97 -7.26
C SER A 60 -1.96 11.66 -7.21
N CYS A 61 -2.38 10.80 -6.28
CA CYS A 61 -3.79 10.62 -5.93
C CYS A 61 -3.98 10.42 -4.44
N GLU A 62 -5.16 10.82 -3.93
CA GLU A 62 -5.53 10.63 -2.54
C GLU A 62 -6.97 10.07 -2.43
N LYS A 63 -7.20 9.21 -1.45
CA LYS A 63 -8.51 8.70 -1.06
C LYS A 63 -8.62 8.69 0.47
N SER A 64 -9.43 9.59 1.02
CA SER A 64 -9.61 9.78 2.47
C SER A 64 -10.66 8.86 3.12
N THR A 65 -11.41 8.12 2.33
CA THR A 65 -12.47 7.23 2.83
C THR A 65 -11.90 5.96 3.45
N LYS A 66 -12.70 5.27 4.27
CA LYS A 66 -12.34 4.01 4.90
C LYS A 66 -12.85 2.82 4.09
N ASP A 67 -12.00 1.83 3.81
CA ASP A 67 -12.40 0.56 3.22
C ASP A 67 -12.21 -0.56 4.25
N LYS A 68 -13.33 -1.18 4.67
CA LYS A 68 -13.34 -2.21 5.71
C LYS A 68 -12.95 -3.58 5.14
N SER A 69 -12.34 -4.41 5.98
CA SER A 69 -12.08 -5.80 5.60
C SER A 69 -13.39 -6.58 5.42
N THR A 70 -13.36 -7.57 4.53
CA THR A 70 -14.52 -8.43 4.22
C THR A 70 -15.08 -9.21 5.42
N GLN A 71 -14.25 -9.51 6.42
CA GLN A 71 -14.65 -10.23 7.63
C GLN A 71 -14.80 -9.31 8.85
N GLY A 72 -14.55 -8.00 8.70
CA GLY A 72 -14.43 -7.08 9.82
C GLY A 72 -13.11 -7.21 10.59
N GLY A 73 -12.98 -6.47 11.70
CA GLY A 73 -11.78 -6.49 12.55
C GLY A 73 -10.70 -5.47 12.18
N TYR A 74 -10.64 -5.02 10.92
CA TYR A 74 -9.76 -3.91 10.52
C TYR A 74 -10.32 -3.13 9.32
N HIS A 75 -9.74 -1.97 9.06
CA HIS A 75 -9.94 -1.19 7.85
C HIS A 75 -8.66 -0.51 7.44
N ILE A 76 -8.59 -0.12 6.17
CA ILE A 76 -7.57 0.78 5.66
C ILE A 76 -8.20 2.13 5.32
N GLU A 77 -7.44 3.21 5.48
CA GLU A 77 -7.90 4.57 5.20
C GLU A 77 -6.74 5.47 4.76
N ASN A 78 -7.11 6.64 4.22
CA ASN A 78 -6.17 7.72 3.90
C ASN A 78 -5.05 7.27 2.96
N LEU A 79 -5.38 6.56 1.88
CA LEU A 79 -4.42 6.25 0.83
C LEU A 79 -3.97 7.54 0.16
N LYS A 80 -2.67 7.75 0.12
CA LYS A 80 -2.03 8.81 -0.64
C LYS A 80 -0.93 8.18 -1.46
N CYS A 81 -0.84 8.57 -2.72
CA CYS A 81 0.15 8.06 -3.64
C CYS A 81 0.79 9.24 -4.35
N VAL A 82 2.11 9.18 -4.52
CA VAL A 82 2.90 10.14 -5.30
C VAL A 82 3.92 9.35 -6.10
N LYS A 83 3.87 9.49 -7.43
CA LYS A 83 4.71 8.72 -8.36
C LYS A 83 4.54 7.21 -8.18
N THR A 84 5.51 6.54 -7.58
CA THR A 84 5.55 5.09 -7.44
C THR A 84 5.36 4.60 -6.01
N ASN A 85 5.16 5.53 -5.07
CA ASN A 85 5.04 5.25 -3.65
C ASN A 85 3.64 5.62 -3.16
N CYS A 86 3.16 4.85 -2.20
CA CYS A 86 1.92 5.12 -1.49
C CYS A 86 2.09 4.93 0.01
N ASP A 87 1.48 5.83 0.75
CA ASP A 87 1.24 5.76 2.18
C ASP A 87 -0.26 5.53 2.45
N PHE A 88 -0.56 4.72 3.45
CA PHE A 88 -1.93 4.48 3.90
C PHE A 88 -1.93 4.08 5.38
N GLU A 89 -3.09 4.16 5.99
CA GLU A 89 -3.25 3.79 7.40
C GLU A 89 -3.99 2.46 7.52
N LEU A 90 -3.41 1.52 8.27
CA LEU A 90 -4.08 0.33 8.76
C LEU A 90 -4.63 0.61 10.15
N VAL A 91 -5.93 0.37 10.34
CA VAL A 91 -6.59 0.50 11.64
C VAL A 91 -7.17 -0.84 12.07
N THR A 92 -6.62 -1.40 13.15
CA THR A 92 -7.04 -2.67 13.75
C THR A 92 -7.00 -2.56 15.28
N GLU A 93 -7.97 -3.17 15.97
CA GLU A 93 -8.10 -3.14 17.44
C GLU A 93 -8.01 -1.72 18.07
N GLY A 94 -8.48 -0.70 17.35
CA GLY A 94 -8.40 0.71 17.79
C GLY A 94 -7.00 1.33 17.71
N GLN A 95 -6.01 0.58 17.22
CA GLN A 95 -4.66 1.06 16.91
C GLN A 95 -4.55 1.47 15.45
N ARG A 96 -3.65 2.41 15.16
CA ARG A 96 -3.41 2.97 13.83
C ARG A 96 -1.93 2.81 13.49
N PHE A 97 -1.67 2.29 12.30
CA PHE A 97 -0.34 2.06 11.76
C PHE A 97 -0.22 2.76 10.42
N ILE A 98 0.82 3.55 10.22
CA ILE A 98 1.13 4.17 8.93
C ILE A 98 2.04 3.19 8.18
N LEU A 99 1.61 2.79 6.99
CA LEU A 99 2.31 1.81 6.17
C LEU A 99 2.70 2.46 4.84
N GLU A 100 3.90 2.13 4.38
CA GLU A 100 4.45 2.59 3.11
C GLU A 100 4.74 1.40 2.19
N ILE A 101 4.33 1.54 0.93
CA ILE A 101 4.63 0.59 -0.13
C ILE A 101 4.85 1.32 -1.45
N GLY A 102 5.79 0.82 -2.25
CA GLY A 102 6.08 1.40 -3.55
C GLY A 102 6.89 0.48 -4.44
N CYS A 103 7.14 0.93 -5.65
CA CYS A 103 8.00 0.25 -6.62
C CYS A 103 9.45 0.68 -6.42
N ASP A 104 10.37 -0.29 -6.39
CA ASP A 104 11.79 -0.02 -6.10
C ASP A 104 12.51 0.75 -7.22
N ASN A 105 11.98 0.69 -8.46
CA ASN A 105 12.64 1.27 -9.62
C ASN A 105 11.75 2.36 -10.30
N PRO A 106 11.79 3.61 -9.81
CA PRO A 106 10.98 4.70 -10.35
C PRO A 106 11.36 5.08 -11.80
N GLU A 107 12.61 4.83 -12.20
CA GLU A 107 13.10 5.10 -13.56
C GLU A 107 12.43 4.20 -14.62
N GLU A 108 11.97 3.00 -14.24
CA GLU A 108 11.22 2.13 -15.15
C GLU A 108 9.78 2.61 -15.38
N LEU A 109 9.30 3.56 -14.58
CA LEU A 109 7.94 4.10 -14.61
C LEU A 109 7.90 5.58 -15.02
N ASP A 110 9.03 6.12 -15.50
CA ASP A 110 9.16 7.51 -15.89
C ASP A 110 8.73 7.75 -17.35
N PHE A 111 7.61 8.45 -17.52
CA PHE A 111 7.07 8.84 -18.81
C PHE A 111 7.68 10.15 -19.35
N ASP A 112 8.51 10.84 -18.58
CA ASP A 112 9.17 12.09 -19.00
C ASP A 112 10.27 11.83 -20.05
N THR A 113 10.85 10.64 -20.06
CA THR A 113 11.95 10.26 -20.96
C THR A 113 11.52 9.83 -22.38
N PHE A 114 10.23 9.87 -22.73
CA PHE A 114 9.75 9.14 -23.92
C PHE A 114 9.53 10.00 -25.19
N TYR A 115 10.02 9.45 -26.32
CA TYR A 115 9.98 10.02 -27.65
C TYR A 115 8.56 10.09 -28.26
N PRO A 116 8.20 11.16 -28.99
CA PRO A 116 6.83 11.47 -29.47
C PRO A 116 6.18 10.47 -30.45
N TRP A 117 6.83 9.37 -30.79
CA TRP A 117 6.39 8.39 -31.80
C TRP A 117 5.77 7.08 -31.27
N TYR A 118 5.72 6.84 -29.95
CA TYR A 118 4.98 5.68 -29.42
C TYR A 118 3.52 6.05 -29.16
N SER A 119 2.59 5.30 -29.77
CA SER A 119 1.15 5.54 -29.77
C SER A 119 0.44 5.08 -28.49
N SER A 120 1.04 4.19 -27.73
CA SER A 120 0.55 3.78 -26.41
C SER A 120 1.66 3.11 -25.59
N LEU A 121 1.69 3.40 -24.29
CA LEU A 121 2.58 2.76 -23.34
C LEU A 121 1.76 2.32 -22.13
N ASN A 122 1.91 1.06 -21.73
CA ASN A 122 1.32 0.51 -20.52
C ASN A 122 2.44 -0.09 -19.68
N GLN A 123 2.64 0.48 -18.49
CA GLN A 123 3.61 0.02 -17.52
C GLN A 123 2.90 -0.43 -16.26
N ASN A 124 3.34 -1.55 -15.70
CA ASN A 124 2.73 -2.14 -14.52
C ASN A 124 3.82 -2.53 -13.54
N CYS A 125 3.64 -2.12 -12.29
CA CYS A 125 4.44 -2.58 -11.17
C CYS A 125 3.53 -3.27 -10.15
N LYS A 126 4.02 -4.41 -9.64
CA LYS A 126 3.39 -5.14 -8.55
C LYS A 126 4.41 -5.37 -7.46
N LYS A 127 4.06 -4.99 -6.23
CA LYS A 127 4.89 -5.21 -5.05
C LYS A 127 4.05 -5.91 -3.99
N ARG A 128 4.61 -6.96 -3.40
CA ARG A 128 4.09 -7.57 -2.18
C ARG A 128 5.03 -7.21 -1.04
N ARG A 129 4.45 -6.89 0.13
CA ARG A 129 5.19 -6.68 1.37
C ARG A 129 4.48 -7.40 2.50
N ASP A 130 5.24 -8.21 3.23
CA ASP A 130 4.77 -8.91 4.41
C ASP A 130 5.30 -8.19 5.66
N PHE A 131 4.48 -8.13 6.70
CA PHE A 131 4.83 -7.45 7.94
C PHE A 131 4.05 -8.00 9.12
N ILE A 132 4.58 -7.74 10.31
CA ILE A 132 3.98 -8.04 11.60
C ILE A 132 3.66 -6.72 12.27
N VAL A 133 2.47 -6.63 12.86
CA VAL A 133 2.14 -5.52 13.75
C VAL A 133 2.12 -6.02 15.20
N TRP A 134 2.71 -5.24 16.08
CA TRP A 134 2.87 -5.56 17.49
C TRP A 134 1.96 -4.67 18.36
N LEU A 135 1.56 -5.16 19.55
CA LEU A 135 0.70 -4.39 20.46
C LEU A 135 1.30 -3.05 20.93
N ASP A 136 2.62 -2.94 20.90
CA ASP A 136 3.37 -1.72 21.25
C ASP A 136 3.40 -0.68 20.10
N ARG A 137 2.64 -0.93 19.04
CA ARG A 137 2.51 -0.12 17.81
C ARG A 137 3.70 -0.22 16.85
N ASN A 138 4.62 -1.15 17.08
CA ASN A 138 5.70 -1.39 16.13
C ASN A 138 5.23 -2.19 14.92
N VAL A 139 5.82 -1.87 13.76
CA VAL A 139 5.66 -2.62 12.51
C VAL A 139 7.01 -3.23 12.16
N GLU A 140 7.05 -4.54 11.96
CA GLU A 140 8.24 -5.27 11.54
C GLU A 140 8.03 -5.84 10.14
N TYR A 141 8.87 -5.44 9.20
CA TYR A 141 8.82 -5.93 7.82
C TYR A 141 9.65 -7.20 7.68
N ILE A 142 9.10 -8.20 6.98
CA ILE A 142 9.72 -9.51 6.75
C ILE A 142 10.45 -9.51 5.40
#